data_AF-A0A655IA57-F1
#
_entry.id   AF-A0A655IA57-F1
#
_cell.length_a   1.000
_cell.length_b   1.000
_cell.length_c   1.000
_cell.angle_alpha   90.00
_cell.angle_beta   90.00
_cell.angle_gamma   90.00
#
_symmetry.space_group_name_H-M   'P 1'
#
loop_
_entity.id
_entity.type
_entity.pdbx_description
1 polymer ?
#
loop_
_entity_poly.entity_id
_entity_poly.type
_entity_poly.pdbx_seq_one_letter_code
_entity_poly.pdbx_strand_id
1 'polypeptide(L)'
;MSIDSGGGSDDDARAITDTLGDVDAGLDQIENREVLRPLLEALPERERTVLVLRFFDSMTQTQIAERVGISQMHVSRLLAKSLARLRDQLE
;
A
#
# COMPACT_ATOMS: atom_id res chain seq x y z
N MET A 1 30.67 29.71 7.64
CA MET A 1 30.20 28.32 7.46
C MET A 1 28.72 28.29 7.80
N SER A 2 27.85 28.08 6.83
CA SER A 2 26.56 27.41 7.05
C SER A 2 25.94 27.08 5.69
N ILE A 3 26.25 25.88 5.21
CA ILE A 3 25.48 25.09 4.25
C ILE A 3 25.16 23.81 5.06
N ASP A 4 24.04 23.13 4.96
CA ASP A 4 22.99 23.07 3.96
C ASP A 4 21.76 22.43 4.65
N SER A 5 20.60 22.67 4.07
CA SER A 5 19.30 22.26 4.53
C SER A 5 19.15 20.74 4.40
N GLY A 6 18.76 20.07 5.49
CA GLY A 6 18.29 18.68 5.45
C GLY A 6 16.94 18.58 4.73
N GLY A 7 16.96 18.68 3.40
CA GLY A 7 15.81 18.50 2.53
C GLY A 7 15.52 17.02 2.31
N GLY A 8 14.76 16.42 3.21
CA GLY A 8 14.32 15.03 3.10
C GLY A 8 12.98 14.83 3.79
N SER A 9 11.97 15.65 3.44
CA SER A 9 10.64 15.55 4.07
C SER A 9 9.45 15.91 3.17
N ASP A 10 9.63 16.69 2.11
CA ASP A 10 8.49 17.23 1.35
C ASP A 10 8.16 16.47 0.05
N ASP A 11 9.14 15.79 -0.54
CA ASP A 11 8.95 14.98 -1.75
C ASP A 11 8.37 13.60 -1.39
N ASP A 12 8.94 12.95 -0.38
CA ASP A 12 8.40 11.72 0.20
C ASP A 12 6.98 11.93 0.73
N ALA A 13 6.70 13.03 1.43
CA ALA A 13 5.36 13.32 1.94
C ALA A 13 4.32 13.49 0.83
N ARG A 14 4.70 14.11 -0.30
CA ARG A 14 3.83 14.23 -1.49
C ARG A 14 3.62 12.88 -2.17
N ALA A 15 4.66 12.06 -2.32
CA ALA A 15 4.52 10.72 -2.85
C ALA A 15 3.60 9.86 -1.97
N ILE A 16 3.66 10.01 -0.65
CA ILE A 16 2.80 9.29 0.30
C ILE A 16 1.32 9.71 0.16
N THR A 17 1.00 10.99 0.03
CA THR A 17 -0.38 11.45 -0.18
C THR A 17 -0.93 11.05 -1.54
N ASP A 18 -0.11 11.09 -2.59
CA ASP A 18 -0.51 10.68 -3.94
C ASP A 18 -0.80 9.17 -3.98
N THR A 19 0.08 8.37 -3.35
CA THR A 19 -0.12 6.92 -3.24
C THR A 19 -1.35 6.57 -2.40
N LEU A 20 -1.64 7.33 -1.33
CA LEU A 20 -2.81 7.09 -0.47
C LEU A 20 -4.14 7.32 -1.22
N GLY A 21 -4.22 8.39 -2.03
CA GLY A 21 -5.36 8.68 -2.89
C GLY A 21 -5.56 7.63 -3.98
N ASP A 22 -4.46 7.16 -4.58
CA ASP A 22 -4.47 6.12 -5.63
C ASP A 22 -4.80 4.72 -5.10
N VAL A 23 -4.34 4.39 -3.89
CA VAL A 23 -4.59 3.10 -3.23
C VAL A 23 -6.07 2.93 -2.90
N ASP A 24 -6.72 3.98 -2.38
CA ASP A 24 -8.15 3.94 -2.08
C ASP A 24 -9.01 3.99 -3.36
N ALA A 25 -8.62 4.78 -4.38
CA ALA A 25 -9.33 4.82 -5.66
C ALA A 25 -9.16 3.56 -6.53
N GLY A 26 -8.02 2.86 -6.41
CA GLY A 26 -7.72 1.65 -7.18
C GLY A 26 -8.52 0.42 -6.78
N LEU A 27 -9.08 0.41 -5.57
CA LEU A 27 -9.89 -0.70 -5.06
C LEU A 27 -11.40 -0.51 -5.19
N ASP A 28 -11.87 0.74 -5.20
CA ASP A 28 -13.26 1.07 -5.57
C ASP A 28 -13.60 0.58 -6.99
N GLN A 29 -12.59 0.34 -7.84
CA GLN A 29 -12.76 -0.24 -9.17
C GLN A 29 -12.78 -1.77 -9.22
N ILE A 30 -12.46 -2.46 -8.12
CA ILE A 30 -12.42 -3.93 -8.11
C ILE A 30 -13.74 -4.49 -7.61
N GLU A 31 -14.76 -4.37 -8.46
CA GLU A 31 -16.16 -4.76 -8.18
C GLU A 31 -16.36 -6.28 -8.01
N ASN A 32 -15.35 -7.13 -8.24
CA ASN A 32 -15.55 -8.58 -8.30
C ASN A 32 -14.64 -9.38 -7.34
N ARG A 33 -15.16 -9.65 -6.13
CA ARG A 33 -14.48 -10.43 -5.08
C ARG A 33 -14.06 -11.84 -5.53
N GLU A 34 -14.83 -12.48 -6.41
CA GLU A 34 -14.51 -13.82 -6.92
C GLU A 34 -13.28 -13.83 -7.82
N VAL A 35 -13.04 -12.75 -8.57
CA VAL A 35 -11.86 -12.60 -9.43
C VAL A 35 -10.62 -12.27 -8.61
N LEU A 36 -10.77 -11.48 -7.54
CA LEU A 36 -9.65 -11.10 -6.67
C LEU A 36 -9.08 -12.26 -5.87
N ARG A 37 -9.90 -13.24 -5.48
CA ARG A 37 -9.49 -14.31 -4.58
C ARG A 37 -8.26 -15.09 -5.07
N PRO A 38 -8.22 -15.64 -6.29
CA PRO A 38 -7.03 -16.33 -6.80
C PRO A 38 -5.83 -15.38 -6.98
N LEU A 39 -6.07 -14.11 -7.33
CA LEU A 39 -4.99 -13.13 -7.50
C LEU A 39 -4.32 -12.77 -6.17
N LEU A 40 -5.11 -12.64 -5.10
CA LEU A 40 -4.62 -12.45 -3.73
C LEU A 40 -3.86 -13.68 -3.23
N GLU A 41 -4.30 -14.89 -3.59
CA GLU A 41 -3.60 -16.14 -3.23
C GLU A 41 -2.23 -16.27 -3.93
N ALA A 42 -2.06 -15.66 -5.11
CA ALA A 42 -0.78 -15.62 -5.83
C ALA A 42 0.21 -14.55 -5.32
N LEU A 43 -0.19 -13.73 -4.34
CA LEU A 43 0.69 -12.75 -3.72
C LEU A 43 1.60 -13.39 -2.66
N PRO A 44 2.83 -12.86 -2.48
CA PRO A 44 3.65 -13.20 -1.33
C PRO A 44 2.85 -13.01 -0.03
N GLU A 45 3.04 -13.90 0.93
CA GLU A 45 2.27 -13.91 2.18
C GLU A 45 2.23 -12.53 2.86
N ARG A 46 3.38 -11.86 2.92
CA ARG A 46 3.52 -10.54 3.54
C ARG A 46 2.69 -9.46 2.84
N GLU A 47 2.67 -9.46 1.51
CA GLU A 47 1.89 -8.54 0.69
C GLU A 47 0.39 -8.79 0.88
N ARG A 48 -0.02 -10.06 0.84
CA ARG A 48 -1.40 -10.47 1.10
C ARG A 48 -1.87 -10.07 2.49
N THR A 49 -1.06 -10.29 3.53
CA THR A 49 -1.39 -9.91 4.91
C THR A 49 -1.63 -8.41 5.02
N VAL A 50 -0.76 -7.58 4.44
CA VAL A 50 -0.90 -6.12 4.47
C VAL A 50 -2.19 -5.65 3.77
N LEU A 51 -2.55 -6.25 2.63
CA LEU A 51 -3.83 -5.98 1.95
C LEU A 51 -5.05 -6.38 2.80
N VAL A 52 -5.02 -7.57 3.40
CA VAL A 52 -6.13 -8.04 4.25
C VAL A 52 -6.35 -7.09 5.42
N LEU A 53 -5.29 -6.74 6.15
CA LEU A 53 -5.40 -5.82 7.28
C LEU A 53 -5.92 -4.44 6.84
N ARG A 54 -5.51 -3.94 5.67
CA ARG A 54 -5.92 -2.62 5.18
C ARG A 54 -7.38 -2.57 4.72
N PHE A 55 -7.85 -3.59 4.02
CA PHE A 55 -9.13 -3.53 3.30
C PHE A 55 -10.24 -4.38 3.91
N PHE A 56 -9.91 -5.40 4.68
CA PHE A 56 -10.90 -6.26 5.35
C PHE A 56 -11.00 -5.93 6.84
N ASP A 57 -9.87 -5.64 7.49
CA ASP A 57 -9.85 -5.26 8.91
C ASP A 57 -9.85 -3.73 9.11
N SER A 58 -9.91 -2.96 8.02
CA SER A 58 -9.95 -1.49 8.01
C SER A 58 -8.85 -0.81 8.84
N MET A 59 -7.69 -1.46 8.98
CA MET A 59 -6.55 -0.91 9.71
C MET A 59 -5.86 0.18 8.89
N THR A 60 -5.47 1.26 9.56
CA THR A 60 -4.60 2.28 8.97
C THR A 60 -3.20 1.72 8.70
N GLN A 61 -2.46 2.33 7.78
CA GLN A 61 -1.09 1.88 7.46
C GLN A 61 -0.16 1.93 8.69
N THR A 62 -0.36 2.88 9.60
CA THR A 62 0.38 2.98 10.87
C THR A 62 0.05 1.80 11.80
N GLN A 63 -1.23 1.46 11.96
CA GLN A 63 -1.65 0.30 12.76
C GLN A 63 -1.12 -1.02 12.18
N ILE A 64 -1.08 -1.13 10.85
CA ILE A 64 -0.51 -2.29 10.15
C ILE A 64 1.00 -2.37 10.39
N ALA A 65 1.70 -1.24 10.29
CA ALA A 65 3.13 -1.13 10.54
C ALA A 65 3.49 -1.62 11.94
N GLU A 66 2.76 -1.15 12.95
CA GLU A 66 2.89 -1.60 14.35
C GLU A 66 2.63 -3.10 14.48
N ARG A 67 1.56 -3.61 13.87
CA ARG A 67 1.16 -5.03 13.95
C ARG A 67 2.15 -5.98 13.26
N VAL A 68 2.72 -5.57 12.13
CA VAL A 68 3.62 -6.41 11.30
C VAL A 68 5.09 -6.18 11.67
N GLY A 69 5.40 -5.14 12.46
CA GLY A 69 6.76 -4.83 12.89
C GLY A 69 7.63 -4.22 11.78
N ILE A 70 7.05 -3.35 10.94
CA ILE A 70 7.77 -2.59 9.90
C ILE A 70 7.38 -1.12 9.91
N SER A 71 8.13 -0.28 9.19
CA SER A 71 7.76 1.13 9.06
C SER A 71 6.48 1.31 8.23
N GLN A 72 5.70 2.36 8.53
CA GLN A 72 4.53 2.74 7.74
C GLN A 72 4.90 3.02 6.27
N MET A 73 6.08 3.58 6.02
CA MET A 73 6.58 3.75 4.65
C MET A 73 6.79 2.41 3.92
N HIS A 74 7.27 1.38 4.62
CA HIS A 74 7.38 0.04 4.04
C HIS A 74 6.00 -0.55 3.76
N VAL A 75 5.03 -0.37 4.67
CA VAL A 75 3.62 -0.76 4.42
C VAL A 75 3.06 -0.07 3.18
N SER A 76 3.27 1.24 3.03
CA SER A 76 2.84 2.01 1.86
C SER A 76 3.40 1.43 0.56
N ARG A 77 4.71 1.16 0.51
CA ARG A 77 5.37 0.57 -0.66
C ARG A 77 4.83 -0.83 -0.99
N LEU A 78 4.55 -1.66 0.01
CA LEU A 78 3.95 -2.98 -0.19
C LEU A 78 2.54 -2.85 -0.79
N LEU A 79 1.69 -1.98 -0.24
CA LEU A 79 0.35 -1.74 -0.77
C LEU A 79 0.37 -1.28 -2.23
N ALA A 80 1.18 -0.26 -2.55
CA ALA A 80 1.28 0.28 -3.90
C ALA A 80 1.73 -0.80 -4.91
N LYS A 81 2.78 -1.54 -4.58
CA LYS A 81 3.31 -2.62 -5.42
C LYS A 81 2.28 -3.74 -5.62
N SER A 82 1.62 -4.18 -4.55
CA SER A 82 0.64 -5.27 -4.64
C SER A 82 -0.59 -4.85 -5.45
N LEU A 83 -1.07 -3.62 -5.31
CA LEU A 83 -2.19 -3.11 -6.11
C LEU A 83 -1.84 -2.95 -7.58
N ALA A 84 -0.65 -2.44 -7.91
CA ALA A 84 -0.18 -2.39 -9.29
C ALA A 84 -0.15 -3.79 -9.91
N ARG A 85 0.38 -4.78 -9.18
CA ARG A 85 0.41 -6.18 -9.65
C ARG A 85 -0.99 -6.81 -9.80
N LEU A 86 -1.95 -6.44 -8.96
CA LEU A 86 -3.33 -6.92 -9.10
C LEU A 86 -4.00 -6.30 -10.33
N ARG A 87 -3.77 -5.01 -10.60
CA ARG A 87 -4.26 -4.32 -11.79
C ARG A 87 -3.69 -4.92 -13.08
N ASP A 88 -2.38 -5.17 -13.13
CA ASP A 88 -1.72 -5.78 -14.29
C ASP A 88 -2.23 -7.20 -14.61
N GLN A 89 -2.84 -7.90 -13.64
CA GLN A 89 -3.43 -9.23 -13.85
C GLN A 89 -4.91 -9.20 -14.24
N LEU A 90 -5.56 -8.03 -14.14
CA LEU A 90 -6.96 -7.82 -14.52
C LEU A 90 -7.10 -7.31 -15.95
N GLU A 91 -6.04 -6.74 -16.52
CA GLU A 91 -5.90 -6.41 -17.95
C GLU A 91 -5.53 -7.64 -18.79
#